data_AF-A0A3D4HFE1-F1
#
_entry.id   AF-A0A3D4HFE1-F1
#
_cell.length_a   1.000
_cell.length_b   1.000
_cell.length_c   1.000
_cell.angle_alpha   90.00
_cell.angle_beta   90.00
_cell.angle_gamma   90.00
#
_symmetry.space_group_name_H-M   'P 1'
#
loop_
_entity.id
_entity.type
_entity.pdbx_description
1 polymer ?
#
loop_
_entity_poly.entity_id
_entity_poly.type
_entity_poly.pdbx_seq_one_letter_code
_entity_poly.pdbx_strand_id
1 'polypeptide(L)'
;KQMSGDFRLDAFTNRIAVLDGTNASIEGVGSLAANKPPRDWVDADLDSAFIETAALAQKFVRTESYARVQGRKDKRHAMAIIISKDGHPKPMEADFQITESDRPKVDELVSLLKKSVQSDTSNKKAVILAALAELSSEYMSLATDTEQLSFLEDTDATS
;
A
#
# COMPACT_ATOMS: atom_id res chain seq x y z
N LYS A 1 -13.57 7.34 -13.59
CA LYS A 1 -12.80 7.87 -14.75
C LYS A 1 -11.59 6.95 -14.89
N GLN A 2 -11.45 6.20 -15.98
CA GLN A 2 -10.51 5.07 -16.15
C GLN A 2 -9.08 5.46 -15.73
N MET A 3 -8.57 4.86 -14.65
CA MET A 3 -7.28 5.26 -14.06
C MET A 3 -6.10 4.36 -14.50
N SER A 4 -6.32 3.27 -15.24
CA SER A 4 -5.26 2.30 -15.52
C SER A 4 -5.09 1.88 -17.00
N GLY A 5 -6.14 1.99 -17.83
CA GLY A 5 -6.14 1.33 -19.15
C GLY A 5 -6.20 -0.20 -19.08
N ASP A 6 -6.34 -0.75 -17.86
CA ASP A 6 -6.51 -2.16 -17.56
C ASP A 6 -7.98 -2.43 -17.22
N PHE A 7 -8.70 -2.98 -18.19
CA PHE A 7 -10.13 -3.30 -18.05
C PHE A 7 -10.42 -4.27 -16.90
N ARG A 8 -9.50 -5.18 -16.57
CA ARG A 8 -9.71 -6.16 -15.51
C ARG A 8 -9.57 -5.49 -14.13
N LEU A 9 -8.61 -4.57 -14.00
CA LEU A 9 -8.48 -3.76 -12.79
C LEU A 9 -9.68 -2.80 -12.62
N ASP A 10 -10.11 -2.14 -13.69
CA ASP A 10 -11.28 -1.25 -13.64
C ASP A 10 -12.56 -2.02 -13.24
N ALA A 11 -12.75 -3.24 -13.78
CA ALA A 11 -13.86 -4.11 -13.40
C ALA A 11 -13.77 -4.51 -11.92
N PHE A 12 -12.58 -4.82 -11.43
CA PHE A 12 -12.35 -5.15 -10.02
C PHE A 12 -12.68 -3.97 -9.11
N THR A 13 -12.18 -2.77 -9.44
CA THR A 13 -12.48 -1.53 -8.70
C THR A 13 -13.99 -1.27 -8.62
N ASN A 14 -14.73 -1.45 -9.71
CA ASN A 14 -16.18 -1.28 -9.71
C ASN A 14 -16.90 -2.32 -8.81
N ARG A 15 -16.40 -3.56 -8.75
CA ARG A 15 -16.98 -4.61 -7.90
C ARG A 15 -16.74 -4.36 -6.42
N ILE A 16 -15.52 -3.97 -6.04
CA ILE A 16 -15.21 -3.65 -4.64
C ILE A 16 -15.89 -2.35 -4.16
N ALA A 17 -16.16 -1.40 -5.05
CA ALA A 17 -16.86 -0.15 -4.71
C ALA A 17 -18.31 -0.36 -4.24
N VAL A 18 -18.93 -1.50 -4.59
CA VAL A 18 -20.29 -1.88 -4.19
C VAL A 18 -20.30 -3.13 -3.31
N LEU A 19 -19.15 -3.53 -2.76
CA LEU A 19 -19.03 -4.70 -1.89
C LEU A 19 -19.70 -4.39 -0.54
N ASP A 20 -20.79 -5.10 -0.25
CA ASP A 20 -21.63 -4.91 0.94
C ASP A 20 -21.63 -6.13 1.88
N GLY A 21 -20.86 -7.17 1.54
CA GLY A 21 -20.78 -8.41 2.31
C GLY A 21 -21.91 -9.41 2.03
N THR A 22 -22.85 -9.09 1.14
CA THR A 22 -23.85 -10.06 0.68
C THR A 22 -23.21 -11.14 -0.21
N ASN A 23 -23.82 -12.33 -0.26
CA ASN A 23 -23.35 -13.40 -1.15
C ASN A 23 -23.26 -12.92 -2.60
N ALA A 24 -24.20 -12.09 -3.07
CA ALA A 24 -24.21 -11.58 -4.43
C ALA A 24 -23.02 -10.65 -4.73
N SER A 25 -22.62 -9.79 -3.78
CA SER A 25 -21.48 -8.90 -3.98
C SER A 25 -20.15 -9.66 -3.88
N ILE A 26 -20.03 -10.62 -2.96
CA ILE A 26 -18.87 -11.51 -2.82
C ILE A 26 -18.71 -12.37 -4.09
N GLU A 27 -19.78 -13.01 -4.55
CA GLU A 27 -19.81 -13.79 -5.80
C GLU A 27 -19.45 -12.92 -7.01
N GLY A 28 -19.85 -11.66 -7.00
CA GLY A 28 -19.49 -10.70 -8.05
C GLY A 28 -17.98 -10.46 -8.16
N VAL A 29 -17.27 -10.40 -7.02
CA VAL A 29 -15.79 -10.30 -6.99
C VAL A 29 -15.17 -11.65 -7.37
N GLY A 30 -15.63 -12.73 -6.76
CA GLY A 30 -15.12 -14.08 -7.03
C GLY A 30 -15.28 -14.49 -8.50
N SER A 31 -16.38 -14.10 -9.15
CA SER A 31 -16.63 -14.47 -10.55
C SER A 31 -15.69 -13.76 -11.50
N LEU A 32 -15.32 -12.51 -11.17
CA LEU A 32 -14.31 -11.77 -11.91
C LEU A 32 -12.92 -12.39 -11.72
N ALA A 33 -12.60 -12.85 -10.51
CA ALA A 33 -11.32 -13.47 -10.18
C ALA A 33 -11.17 -14.86 -10.86
N ALA A 34 -12.17 -15.73 -10.72
CA ALA A 34 -12.23 -17.06 -11.34
C ALA A 34 -12.49 -17.04 -12.85
N ASN A 35 -12.96 -15.90 -13.39
CA ASN A 35 -13.42 -15.77 -14.77
C ASN A 35 -14.51 -16.80 -15.14
N LYS A 36 -15.41 -17.08 -14.19
CA LYS A 36 -16.51 -18.05 -14.30
C LYS A 36 -17.68 -17.63 -13.40
N PRO A 37 -18.94 -17.93 -13.76
CA PRO A 37 -20.07 -17.65 -12.89
C PRO A 37 -20.10 -18.62 -11.69
N PRO A 38 -20.71 -18.25 -10.54
CA PRO A 38 -20.65 -19.04 -9.30
C PRO A 38 -21.23 -20.45 -9.43
N ARG A 39 -22.25 -20.60 -10.29
CA ARG A 39 -22.92 -21.89 -10.56
C ARG A 39 -22.00 -22.94 -11.18
N ASP A 40 -20.91 -22.50 -11.83
CA ASP A 40 -19.98 -23.36 -12.57
C ASP A 40 -18.65 -23.57 -11.81
N TRP A 41 -18.56 -23.07 -10.57
CA TRP A 41 -17.34 -23.20 -9.78
C TRP A 41 -17.17 -24.63 -9.27
N VAL A 42 -15.92 -25.08 -9.33
CA VAL A 42 -15.42 -26.21 -8.53
C VAL A 42 -14.47 -25.70 -7.44
N ASP A 43 -14.08 -26.56 -6.49
CA ASP A 43 -13.19 -26.16 -5.39
C ASP A 43 -11.90 -25.48 -5.87
N ALA A 44 -11.31 -25.97 -6.96
CA ALA A 44 -10.12 -25.36 -7.56
C ALA A 44 -10.36 -23.94 -8.10
N ASP A 45 -11.59 -23.61 -8.52
CA ASP A 45 -11.94 -22.26 -8.95
C ASP A 45 -12.04 -21.31 -7.76
N LEU A 46 -12.48 -21.79 -6.58
CA LEU A 46 -12.47 -21.00 -5.35
C LEU A 46 -11.04 -20.64 -4.92
N ASP A 47 -10.13 -21.62 -4.92
CA ASP A 47 -8.72 -21.40 -4.59
C ASP A 47 -8.09 -20.39 -5.57
N SER A 48 -8.34 -20.55 -6.87
CA SER A 48 -7.88 -19.60 -7.89
C SER A 48 -8.50 -18.22 -7.70
N ALA A 49 -9.78 -18.13 -7.33
CA ALA A 49 -10.46 -16.87 -7.08
C ALA A 49 -9.84 -16.12 -5.90
N PHE A 50 -9.46 -16.82 -4.82
CA PHE A 50 -8.79 -16.22 -3.68
C PHE A 50 -7.44 -15.61 -4.08
N ILE A 51 -6.60 -16.37 -4.78
CA ILE A 51 -5.29 -15.92 -5.23
C ILE A 51 -5.44 -14.70 -6.17
N GLU A 52 -6.35 -14.79 -7.15
CA GLU A 52 -6.52 -13.69 -8.11
C GLU A 52 -7.18 -12.45 -7.51
N THR A 53 -8.06 -12.62 -6.52
CA THR A 53 -8.59 -11.49 -5.76
C THR A 53 -7.47 -10.77 -5.00
N ALA A 54 -6.56 -11.51 -4.37
CA ALA A 54 -5.40 -10.93 -3.69
C ALA A 54 -4.46 -10.22 -4.68
N ALA A 55 -4.20 -10.82 -5.85
CA ALA A 55 -3.37 -10.21 -6.89
C ALA A 55 -3.99 -8.91 -7.45
N LEU A 56 -5.30 -8.90 -7.68
CA LEU A 56 -6.04 -7.71 -8.12
C LEU A 56 -6.04 -6.61 -7.06
N ALA A 57 -6.20 -6.98 -5.78
CA ALA A 57 -6.12 -6.04 -4.66
C ALA A 57 -4.73 -5.38 -4.56
N GLN A 58 -3.65 -6.16 -4.64
CA GLN A 58 -2.28 -5.63 -4.65
C GLN A 58 -2.04 -4.69 -5.85
N LYS A 59 -2.55 -5.06 -7.02
CA LYS A 59 -2.45 -4.23 -8.23
C LYS A 59 -3.24 -2.92 -8.09
N PHE A 60 -4.42 -2.96 -7.46
CA PHE A 60 -5.22 -1.78 -7.16
C PHE A 60 -4.46 -0.82 -6.26
N VAL A 61 -3.98 -1.29 -5.10
CA VAL A 61 -3.22 -0.49 -4.13
C VAL A 61 -2.01 0.18 -4.81
N ARG A 62 -1.22 -0.58 -5.58
CA ARG A 62 -0.08 -0.02 -6.32
C ARG A 62 -0.49 1.06 -7.33
N THR A 63 -1.58 0.83 -8.07
CA THR A 63 -2.07 1.76 -9.09
C THR A 63 -2.61 3.04 -8.46
N GLU A 64 -3.32 2.91 -7.33
CA GLU A 64 -3.83 4.04 -6.57
C GLU A 64 -2.70 4.90 -6.01
N SER A 65 -1.68 4.31 -5.38
CA SER A 65 -0.53 5.05 -4.86
C SER A 65 0.20 5.81 -5.96
N TYR A 66 0.37 5.20 -7.14
CA TYR A 66 0.97 5.88 -8.28
C TYR A 66 0.12 7.07 -8.77
N ALA A 67 -1.19 6.85 -8.93
CA ALA A 67 -2.11 7.90 -9.37
C ALA A 67 -2.18 9.08 -8.37
N ARG A 68 -2.15 8.78 -7.07
CA ARG A 68 -2.14 9.76 -5.97
C ARG A 68 -0.92 10.68 -6.03
N VAL A 69 0.24 10.14 -6.40
CA VAL A 69 1.48 10.93 -6.57
C VAL A 69 1.43 11.77 -7.85
N GLN A 70 0.99 11.21 -8.98
CA GLN A 70 0.95 11.92 -10.28
C GLN A 70 -0.08 13.07 -10.35
N GLY A 71 -1.18 13.01 -9.58
CA GLY A 71 -2.28 13.96 -9.67
C GLY A 71 -2.02 15.37 -9.10
N ARG A 72 -0.87 15.63 -8.47
CA ARG A 72 -0.60 16.89 -7.73
C ARG A 72 0.36 17.81 -8.50
N LYS A 73 0.02 19.10 -8.60
CA LYS A 73 0.76 20.13 -9.36
C LYS A 73 1.70 21.03 -8.52
N ASP A 74 1.87 20.75 -7.23
CA ASP A 74 2.56 21.68 -6.33
C ASP A 74 4.06 21.39 -6.13
N LYS A 75 4.82 22.42 -5.69
CA LYS A 75 6.27 22.38 -5.32
C LYS A 75 6.59 21.47 -4.11
N ARG A 76 5.69 20.56 -3.76
CA ARG A 76 5.86 19.58 -2.68
C ARG A 76 5.98 18.21 -3.32
N HIS A 77 7.05 17.49 -3.00
CA HIS A 77 7.27 16.13 -3.45
C HIS A 77 6.41 15.21 -2.58
N ALA A 78 5.25 14.80 -3.10
CA ALA A 78 4.40 13.82 -2.45
C ALA A 78 5.02 12.42 -2.61
N MET A 79 5.07 11.67 -1.51
CA MET A 79 5.62 10.33 -1.46
C MET A 79 4.62 9.39 -0.81
N ALA A 80 4.60 8.14 -1.28
CA ALA A 80 3.82 7.05 -0.70
C ALA A 80 4.76 5.85 -0.54
N ILE A 81 4.69 5.20 0.62
CA ILE A 81 5.42 3.96 0.92
C ILE A 81 4.40 2.88 1.29
N ILE A 82 4.51 1.72 0.64
CA ILE A 82 3.73 0.53 0.96
C ILE A 82 4.71 -0.59 1.27
N ILE A 83 4.58 -1.21 2.45
CA ILE A 83 5.44 -2.30 2.89
C ILE A 83 4.56 -3.50 3.23
N SER A 84 4.82 -4.62 2.57
CA SER A 84 4.26 -5.92 2.91
C SER A 84 5.35 -6.78 3.51
N LYS A 85 5.13 -7.26 4.74
CA LYS A 85 6.08 -8.07 5.50
C LYS A 85 5.42 -9.38 5.91
N ASP A 86 6.19 -10.46 5.91
CA ASP A 86 5.73 -11.77 6.40
C ASP A 86 5.22 -11.64 7.85
N GLY A 87 4.07 -12.26 8.13
CA GLY A 87 3.40 -12.18 9.43
C GLY A 87 2.46 -10.97 9.61
N HIS A 88 2.41 -10.04 8.64
CA HIS A 88 1.44 -8.94 8.63
C HIS A 88 0.43 -9.13 7.49
N PRO A 89 -0.84 -9.50 7.78
CA PRO A 89 -1.83 -9.76 6.73
C PRO A 89 -2.26 -8.48 5.99
N LYS A 90 -2.12 -7.32 6.62
CA LYS A 90 -2.41 -6.02 6.03
C LYS A 90 -1.09 -5.28 5.74
N PRO A 91 -0.88 -4.76 4.51
CA PRO A 91 0.26 -3.90 4.21
C PRO A 91 0.28 -2.65 5.10
N MET A 92 1.47 -2.21 5.47
CA MET A 92 1.68 -0.90 6.10
C MET A 92 1.78 0.15 5.00
N GLU A 93 1.10 1.28 5.19
CA GLU A 93 1.00 2.35 4.19
C GLU A 93 1.26 3.71 4.85
N ALA A 94 2.04 4.57 4.20
CA ALA A 94 2.26 5.94 4.64
C ALA A 94 2.29 6.89 3.44
N ASP A 95 1.51 7.96 3.54
CA ASP A 95 1.45 9.06 2.60
C ASP A 95 2.01 10.32 3.27
N PHE A 96 3.00 10.96 2.67
CA PHE A 96 3.60 12.18 3.22
C PHE A 96 4.05 13.16 2.13
N GLN A 97 4.41 14.37 2.55
CA GLN A 97 4.87 15.44 1.67
C GLN A 97 6.22 15.95 2.14
N ILE A 98 7.15 16.11 1.21
CA ILE A 98 8.46 16.72 1.42
C ILE A 98 8.48 18.06 0.70
N THR A 99 8.84 19.13 1.40
CA THR A 99 8.99 20.46 0.78
C THR A 99 10.35 20.59 0.09
N GLU A 100 10.51 21.58 -0.79
CA GLU A 100 11.84 21.92 -1.33
C GLU A 100 12.84 22.30 -0.24
N SER A 101 12.40 22.89 0.87
CA SER A 101 13.28 23.19 2.01
C SER A 101 13.74 21.95 2.78
N ASP A 102 13.03 20.83 2.67
CA ASP A 102 13.40 19.56 3.32
C ASP A 102 14.39 18.75 2.48
N ARG A 103 14.45 18.99 1.16
CA ARG A 103 15.32 18.27 0.21
C ARG A 103 16.77 18.17 0.68
N PRO A 104 17.45 19.26 1.11
CA PRO A 104 18.84 19.16 1.55
C PRO A 104 19.03 18.21 2.74
N LYS A 105 18.08 18.20 3.70
CA LYS A 105 18.13 17.31 4.85
C LYS A 105 17.93 15.86 4.44
N VAL A 106 17.00 15.60 3.52
CA VAL A 106 16.79 14.25 2.96
C VAL A 106 18.04 13.76 2.25
N ASP A 107 18.68 14.60 1.43
CA ASP A 107 19.90 14.23 0.69
C ASP A 107 21.10 13.97 1.62
N GLU A 108 21.22 14.72 2.71
CA GLU A 108 22.21 14.49 3.76
C GLU A 108 22.01 13.12 4.42
N LEU A 109 20.77 12.80 4.83
CA LEU A 109 20.44 11.50 5.43
C LEU A 109 20.69 10.34 4.47
N VAL A 110 20.30 10.48 3.20
CA VAL A 110 20.58 9.48 2.16
C VAL A 110 22.08 9.28 1.99
N SER A 111 22.88 10.35 2.06
CA SER A 111 24.34 10.27 1.95
C SER A 111 24.97 9.55 3.14
N LEU A 112 24.47 9.78 4.35
CA LEU A 112 24.89 9.07 5.55
C LEU A 112 24.56 7.57 5.46
N LEU A 113 23.33 7.23 5.08
CA LEU A 113 22.88 5.85 4.89
C LEU A 113 23.71 5.13 3.81
N LYS A 114 23.97 5.77 2.67
CA LYS A 114 24.82 5.21 1.61
C LYS A 114 26.22 4.87 2.13
N LYS A 115 26.85 5.77 2.89
CA LYS A 115 28.17 5.52 3.48
C LYS A 115 28.15 4.32 4.42
N SER A 116 27.14 4.22 5.28
CA SER A 116 27.00 3.12 6.24
C SER A 116 26.75 1.75 5.59
N VAL A 117 26.10 1.73 4.42
CA VAL A 117 25.72 0.49 3.75
C VAL A 117 26.78 0.05 2.73
N GLN A 118 27.44 1.00 2.05
CA GLN A 118 28.47 0.73 1.04
C GLN A 118 29.86 0.47 1.66
N SER A 119 30.07 0.75 2.94
CA SER A 119 31.29 0.38 3.64
C SER A 119 31.53 -1.13 3.69
N ASP A 120 30.50 -1.94 3.45
CA ASP A 120 30.58 -3.38 3.33
C ASP A 120 30.04 -3.85 1.97
N THR A 121 30.96 -4.00 1.01
CA THR A 121 30.66 -4.44 -0.37
C THR A 121 30.07 -5.86 -0.47
N SER A 122 30.00 -6.62 0.63
CA SER A 122 29.37 -7.94 0.66
C SER A 122 27.83 -7.88 0.70
N ASN A 123 27.27 -6.72 1.05
CA ASN A 123 25.83 -6.55 1.20
C ASN A 123 25.10 -6.68 -0.15
N LYS A 124 24.26 -7.71 -0.28
CA LYS A 124 23.38 -7.88 -1.44
C LYS A 124 22.33 -6.77 -1.46
N LYS A 125 21.98 -6.28 -2.65
CA LYS A 125 20.90 -5.29 -2.85
C LYS A 125 19.60 -5.65 -2.11
N ALA A 126 19.23 -6.92 -2.10
CA ALA A 126 18.02 -7.39 -1.40
C ALA A 126 18.08 -7.16 0.12
N VAL A 127 19.25 -7.36 0.74
CA VAL A 127 19.45 -7.14 2.18
C VAL A 127 19.33 -5.66 2.52
N ILE A 128 19.89 -4.79 1.68
CA ILE A 128 19.81 -3.33 1.84
C ILE A 128 18.36 -2.86 1.76
N LEU A 129 17.61 -3.35 0.75
CA LEU A 129 16.20 -3.00 0.58
C LEU A 129 15.35 -3.51 1.75
N ALA A 130 15.62 -4.73 2.23
CA ALA A 130 14.94 -5.26 3.42
C ALA A 130 15.22 -4.39 4.65
N ALA A 131 16.48 -4.02 4.91
CA ALA A 131 16.82 -3.15 6.04
C ALA A 131 16.15 -1.77 5.97
N LEU A 132 16.08 -1.15 4.78
CA LEU A 132 15.38 0.12 4.60
C LEU A 132 13.86 -0.01 4.79
N ALA A 133 13.27 -1.12 4.35
CA ALA A 133 11.85 -1.40 4.57
C ALA A 133 11.55 -1.60 6.07
N GLU A 134 12.37 -2.38 6.78
CA GLU A 134 12.23 -2.57 8.24
C GLU A 134 12.33 -1.22 8.97
N LEU A 135 13.36 -0.42 8.70
CA LEU A 135 13.51 0.90 9.32
C LEU A 135 12.34 1.85 9.00
N SER A 136 11.85 1.82 7.76
CA SER A 136 10.67 2.62 7.38
C SER A 136 9.43 2.18 8.15
N SER A 137 9.24 0.87 8.36
CA SER A 137 8.10 0.34 9.10
C SER A 137 8.07 0.81 10.55
N GLU A 138 9.24 0.96 11.20
CA GLU A 138 9.36 1.50 12.56
C GLU A 138 8.90 2.97 12.64
N TYR A 139 9.32 3.81 11.68
CA TYR A 139 8.85 5.20 11.62
C TYR A 139 7.35 5.29 11.33
N MET A 140 6.80 4.37 10.54
CA MET A 140 5.37 4.31 10.24
C MET A 140 4.55 3.88 11.46
N SER A 141 5.06 2.97 12.30
CA SER A 141 4.38 2.61 13.56
C SER A 141 4.43 3.75 14.59
N LEU A 142 5.57 4.45 14.71
CA LEU A 142 5.71 5.58 15.65
C LEU A 142 4.76 6.75 15.33
N ALA A 143 4.51 7.01 14.04
CA ALA A 143 3.56 8.02 13.61
C ALA A 143 2.11 7.63 13.97
N THR A 144 1.79 6.34 13.91
CA THR A 144 0.45 5.82 14.26
C THR A 144 0.15 5.99 15.76
N ASP A 145 1.15 5.79 16.62
CA ASP A 145 1.01 5.96 18.08
C ASP A 145 0.86 7.43 18.47
N THR A 146 1.51 8.35 17.75
CA THR A 146 1.45 9.79 18.02
C THR A 146 0.08 10.38 17.66
N GLU A 147 -0.53 9.92 16.55
CA GLU A 147 -1.91 10.30 16.21
C GLU A 147 -2.91 9.73 17.23
N GLN A 148 -2.79 8.46 17.65
CA GLN A 148 -3.69 7.85 18.64
C GLN A 148 -3.62 8.52 20.03
N LEU A 149 -2.42 8.95 20.47
CA LEU A 149 -2.25 9.69 21.72
C LEU A 149 -2.88 11.09 21.66
N SER A 150 -2.80 11.77 20.51
CA SER A 150 -3.46 13.08 20.33
C SER A 150 -5.00 12.99 20.37
N PHE A 151 -5.57 11.90 19.85
CA PHE A 151 -7.01 11.65 19.89
C PHE A 151 -7.56 11.37 21.29
N LEU A 152 -6.73 10.89 22.23
CA LEU A 152 -7.13 10.62 23.61
C LEU A 152 -7.02 11.86 24.52
N GLU A 153 -6.05 12.75 24.28
CA GLU A 153 -5.91 13.99 25.04
C GLU A 153 -7.04 15.00 24.78
N ASP A 154 -7.57 15.05 23.54
CA ASP A 154 -8.69 15.93 23.20
C ASP A 154 -10.04 15.48 23.81
N THR A 155 -10.17 14.19 24.15
CA THR A 155 -11.40 13.67 24.80
C THR A 155 -11.47 13.95 26.30
N ASP A 156 -10.34 14.05 26.98
CA ASP A 156 -10.30 14.37 28.42
C ASP A 156 -10.36 15.87 28.72
N ALA A 157 -10.18 16.74 27.72
CA ALA A 157 -10.27 18.20 27.89
C ALA A 157 -11.70 18.76 27.80
N THR A 158 -12.73 17.92 27.63
CA THR A 158 -14.14 18.36 27.46
C THR A 158 -15.14 17.72 28.42
N SER A 159 -14.69 17.13 29.54
CA SER A 159 -15.57 16.70 30.64
C SER A 159 -15.53 17.63 31.84
#